data_AF-A0A957AE95-F1
#
_entry.id   AF-A0A957AE95-F1
#
_cell.length_a   1.000
_cell.length_b   1.000
_cell.length_c   1.000
_cell.angle_alpha   90.00
_cell.angle_beta   90.00
_cell.angle_gamma   90.00
#
_symmetry.space_group_name_H-M   'P 1'
#
loop_
_entity.id
_entity.type
_entity.pdbx_description
1 polymer ?
#
loop_
_entity_poly.entity_id
_entity_poly.type
_entity_poly.pdbx_seq_one_letter_code
_entity_poly.pdbx_strand_id
1 'polypeptide(L)' 'VPYVIVIVELEEGPRMTSNMVDCAIEDVKIGMPVEAVFEDVSEEITLVKFRPA' A
#
# COMPACT_ATOMS: atom_id res chain seq x y z
N VAL A 1 -1.61 16.22 5.15
CA VAL A 1 -2.36 15.24 5.99
C VAL A 1 -1.48 14.01 6.21
N PRO A 2 -1.65 13.26 7.32
CA PRO A 2 -0.82 12.07 7.60
C PRO A 2 -1.06 10.99 6.54
N TYR A 3 0.00 10.25 6.21
CA TYR A 3 -0.05 9.11 5.31
C TYR A 3 0.82 7.99 5.89
N VAL A 4 0.39 6.76 5.68
CA VAL A 4 1.13 5.58 6.13
C VAL A 4 2.03 5.12 4.99
N ILE A 5 3.33 5.02 5.26
CA ILE A 5 4.28 4.34 4.40
C ILE A 5 4.40 2.89 4.88
N VAL A 6 4.32 1.95 3.95
CA VAL A 6 4.45 0.51 4.20
C VAL A 6 5.61 -0.07 3.39
N ILE A 7 6.21 -1.13 3.93
CA ILE A 7 7.08 -2.03 3.18
C ILE A 7 6.34 -3.36 3.10
N VAL A 8 5.82 -3.68 1.92
CA VAL A 8 5.04 -4.90 1.67
C VAL A 8 5.97 -5.99 1.15
N GLU A 9 5.94 -7.15 1.79
CA GLU A 9 6.57 -8.38 1.28
C GLU A 9 5.55 -9.08 0.37
N LEU A 10 5.87 -9.19 -0.91
CA LEU A 10 5.01 -9.88 -1.88
C LEU A 10 5.22 -11.39 -1.79
N GLU A 11 4.23 -12.17 -2.25
CA GLU A 11 4.29 -13.64 -2.24
C GLU A 11 5.46 -14.19 -3.06
N GLU A 12 5.90 -13.46 -4.09
CA GLU A 12 7.06 -13.80 -4.90
C GLU A 12 8.41 -13.56 -4.17
N GLY A 13 8.38 -12.97 -2.98
CA GLY A 13 9.55 -12.68 -2.13
C GLY A 13 10.13 -11.25 -2.16
N PRO A 14 9.93 -10.37 -3.16
CA PRO A 14 10.47 -9.02 -3.10
C PRO A 14 9.72 -8.14 -2.10
N ARG A 15 10.37 -7.05 -1.68
CA ARG A 15 9.76 -6.02 -0.83
C ARG A 15 9.55 -4.72 -1.60
N MET A 16 8.38 -4.12 -1.43
CA MET A 16 8.01 -2.86 -2.07
C MET A 16 7.67 -1.79 -1.05
N THR A 17 8.28 -0.61 -1.19
CA THR A 17 7.91 0.58 -0.42
C THR A 17 6.78 1.31 -1.12
N SER A 18 5.66 1.52 -0.44
CA SER A 18 4.52 2.26 -0.99
C SER A 18 3.63 2.82 0.14
N ASN A 19 2.41 3.27 -0.19
CA ASN A 19 1.42 3.79 0.75
C ASN A 19 0.30 2.77 1.02
N MET A 20 -0.18 2.76 2.26
CA MET A 20 -1.45 2.13 2.62
C MET A 20 -2.60 3.11 2.34
N VAL A 21 -3.65 2.64 1.68
CA VAL A 21 -4.90 3.36 1.45
C VAL A 21 -6.08 2.54 2.00
N ASP A 22 -7.25 3.16 2.13
CA ASP A 22 -8.49 2.53 2.61
C ASP A 22 -8.35 1.81 3.97
N CYS A 23 -7.47 2.33 4.84
CA CYS A 23 -7.21 1.78 6.17
C CYS A 23 -6.97 2.93 7.16
N ALA A 24 -7.60 2.86 8.33
CA ALA A 24 -7.32 3.79 9.42
C ALA A 24 -5.90 3.54 9.97
N ILE A 25 -5.19 4.59 10.38
CA ILE A 25 -3.78 4.51 10.79
C ILE A 25 -3.62 3.57 12.00
N GLU A 26 -4.57 3.65 12.93
CA GLU A 26 -4.64 2.83 14.14
C GLU A 26 -4.89 1.34 13.89
N ASP A 27 -5.41 0.98 12.71
CA ASP A 27 -5.71 -0.41 12.35
C ASP A 27 -4.53 -1.12 11.67
N VAL A 28 -3.54 -0.36 11.18
CA VAL A 28 -2.37 -0.90 10.48
C VAL A 28 -1.51 -1.74 11.42
N LYS A 29 -1.23 -2.99 11.02
CA LYS A 29 -0.44 -3.96 11.78
C LYS A 29 0.60 -4.64 10.91
N ILE A 30 1.75 -4.97 11.49
CA ILE A 30 2.78 -5.78 10.82
C ILE A 30 2.23 -7.18 10.55
N GLY A 31 2.43 -7.68 9.32
CA GLY A 31 1.91 -8.97 8.87
C GLY A 31 0.43 -8.95 8.45
N MET A 32 -0.21 -7.78 8.40
CA MET A 32 -1.55 -7.63 7.83
C MET A 32 -1.53 -8.02 6.33
N PRO A 33 -2.43 -8.91 5.88
CA PRO A 33 -2.61 -9.19 4.46
C PRO A 33 -3.07 -7.95 3.71
N VAL A 34 -2.48 -7.70 2.54
CA VAL A 34 -2.80 -6.55 1.70
C VAL A 34 -2.87 -6.97 0.24
N GLU A 35 -3.60 -6.20 -0.55
CA GLU A 35 -3.66 -6.35 -2.00
C GLU A 35 -3.23 -5.05 -2.70
N ALA A 36 -2.64 -5.20 -3.88
CA ALA A 36 -2.19 -4.08 -4.69
C ALA A 36 -3.38 -3.36 -5.34
N VAL A 37 -3.35 -2.04 -5.31
CA VAL A 37 -4.27 -1.16 -6.05
C VAL A 37 -3.47 -0.17 -6.89
N PHE A 38 -4.00 0.19 -8.04
CA PHE A 38 -3.37 1.12 -8.96
C PHE A 38 -4.17 2.42 -8.93
N GLU A 39 -3.51 3.50 -8.55
CA GLU A 39 -4.12 4.82 -8.47
C GLU A 39 -3.42 5.78 -9.42
N ASP A 40 -4.20 6.41 -10.29
CA ASP A 40 -3.73 7.48 -11.16
C ASP A 40 -3.55 8.76 -10.33
N VAL A 41 -2.30 9.16 -10.14
CA VAL A 41 -1.94 10.38 -9.40
C VAL A 41 -1.76 11.59 -10.32
N SER A 42 -1.71 11.34 -11.63
CA SER A 42 -1.82 12.31 -12.71
C SER A 42 -2.30 11.60 -13.98
N GLU A 43 -2.53 12.35 -15.07
CA GLU A 43 -2.92 11.78 -16.37
C GLU A 43 -1.85 10.86 -16.98
N GLU A 44 -0.60 10.96 -16.53
CA GLU A 44 0.54 10.23 -17.09
C GLU A 44 1.15 9.20 -16.13
N ILE A 45 0.77 9.24 -14.84
CA ILE A 45 1.44 8.44 -13.79
C ILE A 45 0.41 7.68 -12.97
N THR A 46 0.54 6.36 -12.99
CA THR A 46 -0.15 5.43 -12.10
C THR A 46 0.83 4.90 -11.07
N LEU A 47 0.48 5.01 -9.79
CA LEU A 47 1.25 4.43 -8.69
C LEU A 47 0.58 3.17 -8.17
N VAL A 48 1.38 2.17 -7.89
CA VAL A 48 0.95 1.01 -7.10
C VAL A 48 0.93 1.39 -5.62
N LYS A 49 -0.22 1.21 -4.98
CA LYS A 49 -0.45 1.36 -3.55
C LYS A 49 -1.03 0.04 -3.00
N PHE A 50 -1.28 -0.02 -1.70
CA PHE A 50 -1.82 -1.21 -1.06
C PHE A 50 -3.00 -0.87 -0.17
N ARG A 51 -3.96 -1.79 -0.07
CA ARG A 51 -5.07 -1.74 0.89
C ARG A 51 -5.21 -3.08 1.62
N PRO A 52 -5.90 -3.15 2.76
CA PRO A 52 -6.24 -4.43 3.38
C PRO A 52 -6.95 -5.36 2.38
N ALA A 53 -6.54 -6.62 2.35
CA ALA A 53 -7.16 -7.66 1.52
C ALA A 53 -8.54 -8.09 2.05
#